data_AF-A0A7X7Q8V5-F1
#
_entry.id   AF-A0A7X7Q8V5-F1
#
_cell.length_a   1.000
_cell.length_b   1.000
_cell.length_c   1.000
_cell.angle_alpha   90.00
_cell.angle_beta   90.00
_cell.angle_gamma   90.00
#
_symmetry.space_group_name_H-M   'P 1'
#
loop_
_entity.id
_entity.type
_entity.pdbx_description
1 polymer ?
#
loop_
_entity_poly.entity_id
_entity_poly.type
_entity_poly.pdbx_seq_one_letter_code
_entity_poly.pdbx_strand_id
1 'polypeptide(L)'
;MVADDPQQRAIAIAALSVLAEDGFVLAGAGAIREHGLTSRPTKDLDLFTAELSVPRFEAAVSRLVDVLRSLDFQVRPIRRGEGFAQLEVEGPAGDITPIDLGIDYRNDPPAQLEIGPVLSLEDAVANKVAALFSRSLVRDFLDVDSIRRSGAFTDEELIELGGRVDAGFDEGVFVHCLRSVARFEPGDVAPYGLDDRELDDVKRRTMKWATTLESK
;
A
#
# COMPACT_ATOMS: atom_id res chain seq x y z
N MET A 1 -0.80 -13.83 -14.47
CA MET A 1 0.25 -13.74 -13.44
C MET A 1 1.15 -12.59 -13.85
N VAL A 2 0.89 -11.39 -13.33
CA VAL A 2 1.82 -10.28 -13.54
C VAL A 2 3.06 -10.65 -12.73
N ALA A 3 4.19 -10.83 -13.41
CA ALA A 3 5.44 -11.20 -12.76
C ALA A 3 5.80 -10.12 -11.75
N ASP A 4 6.16 -10.54 -10.55
CA ASP A 4 6.77 -9.67 -9.55
C ASP A 4 7.99 -9.00 -10.16
N ASP A 5 8.12 -7.68 -10.02
CA ASP A 5 9.26 -6.93 -10.56
C ASP A 5 10.53 -7.39 -9.82
N PRO A 6 11.47 -8.11 -10.49
CA PRO A 6 12.60 -8.71 -9.81
C PRO A 6 13.50 -7.68 -9.13
N GLN A 7 13.62 -6.47 -9.69
CA GLN A 7 14.40 -5.40 -9.08
C GLN A 7 13.70 -4.89 -7.83
N GLN A 8 12.41 -4.58 -7.92
CA GLN A 8 11.62 -4.13 -6.78
C GLN A 8 11.67 -5.17 -5.63
N ARG A 9 11.53 -6.46 -5.93
CA ARG A 9 11.62 -7.53 -4.93
C ARG A 9 13.00 -7.59 -4.28
N ALA A 10 14.07 -7.49 -5.08
CA ALA A 10 15.44 -7.48 -4.56
C ALA A 10 15.71 -6.29 -3.63
N ILE A 11 15.25 -5.10 -4.02
CA ILE A 11 15.34 -3.88 -3.20
C ILE A 11 14.56 -4.05 -1.90
N ALA A 12 13.34 -4.57 -1.95
CA ALA A 12 12.50 -4.79 -0.77
C ALA A 12 13.18 -5.74 0.23
N ILE A 13 13.70 -6.89 -0.24
CA ILE A 13 14.39 -7.87 0.61
C ILE A 13 15.63 -7.24 1.26
N ALA A 14 16.45 -6.54 0.47
CA ALA A 14 17.64 -5.86 0.99
C ALA A 14 17.25 -4.80 2.04
N ALA A 15 16.24 -3.98 1.75
CA ALA A 15 15.80 -2.92 2.65
C ALA A 15 15.23 -3.48 3.96
N LEU A 16 14.36 -4.49 3.89
CA LEU A 16 13.79 -5.15 5.07
C LEU A 16 14.87 -5.81 5.93
N SER A 17 15.90 -6.41 5.31
CA SER A 17 17.02 -6.97 6.05
C SER A 17 17.85 -5.90 6.75
N VAL A 18 18.12 -4.76 6.10
CA VAL A 18 18.93 -3.66 6.68
C VAL A 18 18.20 -2.95 7.81
N LEU A 19 16.87 -2.85 7.70
CA LEU A 19 16.03 -2.09 8.61
C LEU A 19 15.34 -2.95 9.69
N ALA A 20 15.67 -4.26 9.76
CA ALA A 20 15.01 -5.22 10.63
C ALA A 20 15.03 -4.80 12.12
N GLU A 21 16.18 -4.31 12.61
CA GLU A 21 16.33 -3.88 14.01
C GLU A 21 15.56 -2.60 14.34
N ASP A 22 15.15 -1.83 13.33
CA ASP A 22 14.37 -0.60 13.47
C ASP A 22 12.86 -0.82 13.27
N GLY A 23 12.43 -2.08 13.11
CA GLY A 23 11.02 -2.47 13.09
C GLY A 23 10.26 -2.11 11.81
N PHE A 24 10.98 -1.79 10.72
CA PHE A 24 10.38 -1.52 9.42
C PHE A 24 9.76 -2.78 8.82
N VAL A 25 8.62 -2.60 8.17
CA VAL A 25 7.86 -3.65 7.50
C VAL A 25 7.37 -3.16 6.15
N LEU A 26 7.14 -4.09 5.23
CA LEU A 26 6.49 -3.78 3.97
C LEU A 26 5.02 -3.41 4.23
N ALA A 27 4.59 -2.28 3.70
CA ALA A 27 3.25 -1.73 3.86
C ALA A 27 2.57 -1.50 2.48
N GLY A 28 1.50 -0.70 2.49
CA GLY A 28 0.86 -0.20 1.28
C GLY A 28 0.36 -1.30 0.33
N ALA A 29 0.51 -1.09 -0.98
CA ALA A 29 0.05 -2.06 -1.98
C ALA A 29 0.92 -3.33 -2.03
N GLY A 30 2.21 -3.22 -1.68
CA GLY A 30 3.11 -4.36 -1.55
C GLY A 30 2.64 -5.34 -0.49
N ALA A 31 2.18 -4.86 0.67
CA ALA A 31 1.70 -5.73 1.74
C ALA A 31 0.50 -6.58 1.33
N ILE A 32 -0.56 -5.97 0.77
CA ILE A 32 -1.73 -6.73 0.32
C ILE A 32 -1.42 -7.67 -0.86
N ARG A 33 -0.38 -7.37 -1.66
CA ARG A 33 0.11 -8.25 -2.72
C ARG A 33 0.79 -9.50 -2.13
N GLU A 34 1.68 -9.34 -1.15
CA GLU A 34 2.34 -10.48 -0.49
C GLU A 34 1.35 -11.35 0.29
N HIS A 35 0.24 -10.77 0.79
CA HIS A 35 -0.89 -11.52 1.36
C HIS A 35 -1.79 -12.18 0.30
N GLY A 36 -1.50 -12.02 -0.99
CA GLY A 36 -2.25 -12.66 -2.08
C GLY A 36 -3.61 -12.02 -2.38
N LEU A 37 -3.88 -10.81 -1.89
CA LEU A 37 -5.17 -10.12 -2.10
C LEU A 37 -5.25 -9.36 -3.42
N THR A 38 -4.13 -9.08 -4.07
CA THR A 38 -4.09 -8.38 -5.36
C THR A 38 -2.93 -8.85 -6.22
N SER A 39 -3.10 -8.77 -7.53
CA SER A 39 -2.04 -8.96 -8.53
C SER A 39 -1.75 -7.68 -9.33
N ARG A 40 -2.28 -6.54 -8.89
CA ARG A 40 -2.07 -5.25 -9.55
C ARG A 40 -0.58 -4.85 -9.45
N PRO A 41 0.03 -4.34 -10.54
CA PRO A 41 1.34 -3.74 -10.46
C PRO A 41 1.37 -2.59 -9.42
N THR A 42 2.39 -2.58 -8.56
CA THR A 42 2.74 -1.45 -7.69
C THR A 42 4.13 -0.96 -8.06
N LYS A 43 4.30 0.36 -8.10
CA LYS A 43 5.55 0.99 -8.52
C LYS A 43 6.43 1.33 -7.31
N ASP A 44 5.78 1.66 -6.22
CA ASP A 44 6.28 2.14 -4.95
C ASP A 44 6.54 1.00 -3.96
N LEU A 45 7.64 1.11 -3.20
CA LEU A 45 7.88 0.32 -2.00
C LEU A 45 7.56 1.18 -0.77
N ASP A 46 6.53 0.80 -0.03
CA ASP A 46 6.19 1.42 1.25
C ASP A 46 6.86 0.63 2.40
N LEU A 47 7.77 1.27 3.13
CA LEU A 47 8.49 0.68 4.27
C LEU A 47 8.23 1.49 5.54
N PHE A 48 7.35 1.01 6.41
CA PHE A 48 6.93 1.76 7.59
C PHE A 48 7.32 1.09 8.90
N THR A 49 7.56 1.90 9.93
CA THR A 49 7.83 1.46 11.30
C THR A 49 6.86 2.14 12.27
N ALA A 50 6.51 1.47 13.37
CA ALA A 50 5.48 1.96 14.29
C ALA A 50 5.99 3.00 15.29
N GLU A 51 7.17 2.74 15.86
CA GLU A 51 7.73 3.55 16.94
C GLU A 51 9.23 3.71 16.75
N LEU A 52 9.65 4.88 16.26
CA LEU A 52 11.05 5.20 16.07
C LEU A 52 11.30 6.67 16.42
N SER A 53 12.38 6.95 17.17
CA SER A 53 12.76 8.35 17.39
C SER A 53 13.27 8.95 16.07
N VAL A 54 13.03 10.25 15.86
CA VAL A 54 13.45 10.95 14.63
C VAL A 54 14.95 10.73 14.32
N PRO A 55 15.90 10.86 15.27
CA PRO A 55 17.31 10.60 15.00
C PRO A 55 17.60 9.16 14.57
N ARG A 56 16.87 8.19 15.15
CA ARG A 56 17.04 6.77 14.80
C ARG A 56 16.45 6.47 13.42
N PHE A 57 15.32 7.09 13.08
CA PHE A 57 14.75 7.05 11.73
C PHE A 57 15.73 7.59 10.68
N GLU A 58 16.31 8.77 10.91
CA GLU A 58 17.31 9.36 9.99
C GLU A 58 18.55 8.49 9.82
N ALA A 59 19.02 7.88 10.91
CA ALA A 59 20.12 6.93 10.87
C ALA A 59 19.77 5.66 10.08
N ALA A 60 18.55 5.14 10.23
CA ALA A 60 18.06 3.97 9.50
C ALA A 60 17.96 4.24 7.99
N VAL A 61 17.38 5.39 7.60
CA VAL A 61 17.33 5.82 6.19
C VAL A 61 18.74 5.97 5.61
N SER A 62 19.68 6.53 6.38
CA SER A 62 21.07 6.70 5.90
C SER A 62 21.78 5.36 5.71
N ARG A 63 21.61 4.41 6.65
CA ARG A 63 22.11 3.03 6.49
C ARG A 63 21.55 2.35 5.26
N LEU A 64 20.24 2.49 5.01
CA LEU A 64 19.61 1.92 3.81
C LEU A 64 20.26 2.46 2.53
N VAL A 65 20.44 3.79 2.45
CA VAL A 65 21.06 4.44 1.29
C VAL A 65 22.48 3.90 1.05
N ASP A 66 23.29 3.78 2.10
CA ASP A 66 24.67 3.30 1.99
C ASP A 66 24.72 1.84 1.53
N VAL A 67 23.85 0.98 2.08
CA VAL A 67 23.78 -0.44 1.67
C VAL A 67 23.31 -0.58 0.23
N LEU A 68 22.25 0.11 -0.18
CA LEU A 68 21.77 0.03 -1.57
C LEU A 68 22.84 0.52 -2.55
N ARG A 69 23.59 1.57 -2.22
CA ARG A 69 24.74 2.02 -3.03
C ARG A 69 25.86 0.99 -3.11
N SER A 70 26.10 0.24 -2.03
CA SER A 70 27.09 -0.85 -2.03
C SER A 70 26.66 -2.06 -2.88
N LEU A 71 25.37 -2.13 -3.23
CA LEU A 71 24.78 -3.14 -4.12
C LEU A 71 24.64 -2.60 -5.57
N ASP A 72 25.43 -1.58 -5.93
CA ASP A 72 25.46 -0.95 -7.26
C ASP A 72 24.16 -0.26 -7.69
N PHE A 73 23.24 0.03 -6.76
CA PHE A 73 22.08 0.89 -7.04
C PHE A 73 22.45 2.38 -6.96
N GLN A 74 21.91 3.19 -7.85
CA GLN A 74 21.95 4.65 -7.70
C GLN A 74 20.79 5.09 -6.82
N VAL A 75 21.09 5.75 -5.69
CA VAL A 75 20.06 6.17 -4.73
C VAL A 75 20.02 7.69 -4.63
N ARG A 76 18.86 8.26 -4.97
CA ARG A 76 18.58 9.70 -4.93
C ARG A 76 17.49 10.02 -3.90
N PRO A 77 17.81 10.72 -2.80
CA PRO A 77 16.79 11.25 -1.90
C PRO A 77 15.94 12.29 -2.61
N ILE A 78 14.62 12.11 -2.59
CA ILE A 78 13.65 13.06 -3.16
C ILE A 78 13.16 14.01 -2.09
N ARG A 79 12.83 13.47 -0.91
CA ARG A 79 12.33 14.24 0.22
C ARG A 79 12.80 13.60 1.52
N ARG A 80 13.11 14.44 2.51
CA ARG A 80 13.34 14.03 3.91
C ARG A 80 12.64 15.00 4.84
N GLY A 81 12.04 14.47 5.89
CA GLY A 81 11.42 15.22 6.96
C GLY A 81 11.44 14.39 8.24
N GLU A 82 10.88 14.96 9.32
CA GLU A 82 10.77 14.25 10.59
C GLU A 82 9.86 13.02 10.43
N GLY A 83 10.43 11.83 10.61
CA GLY A 83 9.70 10.56 10.52
C GLY A 83 9.25 10.17 9.11
N PHE A 84 9.75 10.82 8.06
CA PHE A 84 9.43 10.49 6.67
C PHE A 84 10.60 10.69 5.72
N ALA A 85 10.77 9.80 4.75
CA ALA A 85 11.71 9.96 3.65
C ALA A 85 11.18 9.33 2.37
N GLN A 86 11.50 9.95 1.24
CA GLN A 86 11.25 9.40 -0.09
C GLN A 86 12.56 9.29 -0.84
N LEU A 87 12.82 8.12 -1.39
CA LEU A 87 14.00 7.79 -2.18
C LEU A 87 13.58 7.33 -3.57
N GLU A 88 14.40 7.61 -4.58
CA GLU A 88 14.39 6.88 -5.84
C GLU A 88 15.63 6.01 -5.91
N VAL A 89 15.42 4.74 -6.26
CA VAL A 89 16.47 3.74 -6.42
C VAL A 89 16.46 3.30 -7.87
N GLU A 90 17.52 3.64 -8.60
CA GLU A 90 17.72 3.25 -9.98
C GLU A 90 18.66 2.05 -10.05
N GLY A 91 18.19 0.98 -10.70
CA GLY A 91 19.00 -0.21 -10.92
C GLY A 91 19.84 -0.16 -12.19
N PRO A 92 20.67 -1.19 -12.44
CA PRO A 92 21.63 -1.18 -13.55
C PRO A 92 21.01 -1.06 -14.95
N ALA A 93 19.74 -1.46 -15.10
CA ALA A 93 18.99 -1.36 -16.35
C ALA A 93 18.33 0.03 -16.55
N GLY A 94 18.44 0.93 -15.57
CA GLY A 94 17.80 2.26 -15.59
C GLY A 94 16.36 2.28 -15.04
N ASP A 95 15.83 1.14 -14.60
CA ASP A 95 14.52 1.07 -13.96
C ASP A 95 14.56 1.77 -12.60
N ILE A 96 13.56 2.61 -12.33
CA ILE A 96 13.46 3.40 -11.09
C ILE A 96 12.39 2.79 -10.18
N THR A 97 12.79 2.49 -8.94
CA THR A 97 11.90 2.05 -7.87
C THR A 97 11.83 3.15 -6.79
N PRO A 98 10.70 3.88 -6.69
CA PRO A 98 10.43 4.75 -5.56
C PRO A 98 10.31 3.96 -4.25
N ILE A 99 10.89 4.47 -3.17
CA ILE A 99 10.73 3.95 -1.82
C ILE A 99 10.21 5.09 -0.93
N ASP A 100 9.07 4.84 -0.30
CA ASP A 100 8.51 5.71 0.73
C ASP A 100 8.77 5.06 2.10
N LEU A 101 9.45 5.79 2.98
CA LEU A 101 9.74 5.41 4.35
C LEU A 101 9.00 6.33 5.31
N GLY A 102 8.42 5.76 6.35
CA GLY A 102 7.58 6.51 7.28
C GLY A 102 7.48 5.89 8.65
N ILE A 103 7.19 6.73 9.65
CA ILE A 103 6.67 6.28 10.94
C ILE A 103 5.16 6.31 10.84
N ASP A 104 4.52 5.14 10.95
CA ASP A 104 3.07 5.00 10.83
C ASP A 104 2.56 3.93 11.80
N TYR A 105 1.40 4.19 12.40
CA TYR A 105 0.80 3.30 13.38
C TYR A 105 0.44 1.96 12.73
N ARG A 106 0.59 0.87 13.50
CA ARG A 106 0.04 -0.45 13.18
C ARG A 106 -0.53 -1.06 14.46
N ASN A 107 -1.62 -1.80 14.34
CA ASN A 107 -2.29 -2.40 15.49
C ASN A 107 -1.64 -3.74 15.88
N ASP A 108 -1.32 -4.56 14.89
CA ASP A 108 -0.90 -5.94 15.13
C ASP A 108 0.61 -6.15 14.85
N PRO A 109 1.20 -7.22 15.43
CA PRO A 109 2.53 -7.64 15.05
C PRO A 109 2.60 -7.96 13.54
N PRO A 110 3.73 -7.67 12.88
CA PRO A 110 3.88 -7.96 11.46
C PRO A 110 3.93 -9.47 11.16
N ALA A 111 3.38 -9.83 10.01
CA ALA A 111 3.53 -11.18 9.46
C ALA A 111 4.96 -11.39 8.94
N GLN A 112 5.50 -12.58 9.14
CA GLN A 112 6.77 -13.00 8.55
C GLN A 112 6.49 -13.78 7.26
N LEU A 113 6.71 -13.15 6.11
CA LEU A 113 6.50 -13.73 4.78
C LEU A 113 7.86 -13.95 4.09
N GLU A 114 7.85 -14.54 2.88
CA GLU A 114 9.09 -14.85 2.15
C GLU A 114 9.95 -13.61 1.85
N ILE A 115 9.31 -12.45 1.65
CA ILE A 115 10.02 -11.18 1.40
C ILE A 115 10.63 -10.57 2.68
N GLY A 116 10.21 -11.04 3.87
CA GLY A 116 10.56 -10.48 5.17
C GLY A 116 9.33 -10.03 5.97
N PRO A 117 9.53 -9.11 6.94
CA PRO A 117 8.43 -8.54 7.73
C PRO A 117 7.46 -7.74 6.86
N VAL A 118 6.18 -8.09 6.91
CA VAL A 118 5.08 -7.41 6.21
C VAL A 118 4.04 -6.99 7.24
N LEU A 119 3.39 -5.85 7.02
CA LEU A 119 2.24 -5.43 7.81
C LEU A 119 1.24 -6.60 7.96
N SER A 120 0.57 -6.71 9.11
CA SER A 120 -0.44 -7.76 9.31
C SER A 120 -1.52 -7.67 8.24
N LEU A 121 -2.21 -8.79 7.96
CA LEU A 121 -3.27 -8.80 6.97
C LEU A 121 -4.38 -7.79 7.33
N GLU A 122 -4.79 -7.74 8.60
CA GLU A 122 -5.82 -6.83 9.09
C GLU A 122 -5.38 -5.37 8.96
N ASP A 123 -4.18 -5.00 9.42
CA ASP A 123 -3.66 -3.63 9.29
C ASP A 123 -3.52 -3.22 7.81
N ALA A 124 -3.11 -4.16 6.93
CA ALA A 124 -2.93 -3.88 5.51
C ALA A 124 -4.27 -3.57 4.84
N VAL A 125 -5.31 -4.35 5.18
CA VAL A 125 -6.67 -4.10 4.70
C VAL A 125 -7.25 -2.82 5.29
N ALA A 126 -7.07 -2.59 6.60
CA ALA A 126 -7.54 -1.40 7.29
C ALA A 126 -6.99 -0.12 6.63
N ASN A 127 -5.68 -0.09 6.35
CA ASN A 127 -5.04 1.03 5.67
C ASN A 127 -5.59 1.28 4.25
N LYS A 128 -6.02 0.24 3.53
CA LYS A 128 -6.64 0.40 2.21
C LYS A 128 -8.06 0.96 2.29
N VAL A 129 -8.84 0.50 3.26
CA VAL A 129 -10.19 1.04 3.49
C VAL A 129 -10.10 2.51 3.91
N ALA A 130 -9.20 2.84 4.85
CA ALA A 130 -8.95 4.22 5.29
C ALA A 130 -8.42 5.12 4.16
N ALA A 131 -7.56 4.60 3.28
CA ALA A 131 -7.11 5.34 2.09
C ALA A 131 -8.27 5.63 1.12
N LEU A 132 -9.16 4.67 0.87
CA LEU A 132 -10.34 4.92 0.05
C LEU A 132 -11.22 6.02 0.66
N PHE A 133 -11.47 5.92 1.98
CA PHE A 133 -12.26 6.90 2.72
C PHE A 133 -11.69 8.32 2.63
N SER A 134 -10.39 8.47 2.89
CA SER A 134 -9.73 9.77 3.06
C SER A 134 -9.41 10.48 1.74
N ARG A 135 -8.97 9.74 0.70
CA ARG A 135 -8.48 10.36 -0.56
C ARG A 135 -9.15 9.85 -1.83
N SER A 136 -9.80 8.68 -1.80
CA SER A 136 -10.56 8.14 -2.95
C SER A 136 -9.80 8.15 -4.28
N LEU A 137 -8.53 7.74 -4.29
CA LEU A 137 -7.78 7.60 -5.54
C LEU A 137 -8.15 6.29 -6.24
N VAL A 138 -8.02 6.25 -7.57
CA VAL A 138 -8.34 5.07 -8.41
C VAL A 138 -7.74 3.78 -7.84
N ARG A 139 -6.45 3.80 -7.46
CA ARG A 139 -5.76 2.64 -6.87
C ARG A 139 -6.40 2.12 -5.59
N ASP A 140 -6.99 3.00 -4.78
CA ASP A 140 -7.63 2.62 -3.52
C ASP A 140 -8.92 1.83 -3.79
N PHE A 141 -9.68 2.21 -4.82
CA PHE A 141 -10.84 1.43 -5.27
C PHE A 141 -10.45 0.09 -5.84
N LEU A 142 -9.37 0.01 -6.62
CA LEU A 142 -8.89 -1.26 -7.18
C LEU A 142 -8.43 -2.20 -6.07
N ASP A 143 -7.68 -1.68 -5.09
CA ASP A 143 -7.20 -2.47 -3.97
C ASP A 143 -8.39 -2.96 -3.10
N VAL A 144 -9.35 -2.09 -2.76
CA VAL A 144 -10.52 -2.46 -1.95
C VAL A 144 -11.49 -3.38 -2.69
N ASP A 145 -11.71 -3.20 -4.01
CA ASP A 145 -12.50 -4.15 -4.81
C ASP A 145 -11.85 -5.54 -4.82
N SER A 146 -10.51 -5.60 -4.95
CA SER A 146 -9.77 -6.86 -4.91
C SER A 146 -9.86 -7.54 -3.53
N ILE A 147 -9.68 -6.79 -2.45
CA ILE A 147 -9.84 -7.26 -1.07
C ILE A 147 -11.24 -7.84 -0.88
N ARG A 148 -12.29 -7.08 -1.23
CA ARG A 148 -13.68 -7.52 -1.06
C ARG A 148 -14.02 -8.75 -1.90
N ARG A 149 -13.49 -8.84 -3.12
CA ARG A 149 -13.66 -10.01 -4.00
C ARG A 149 -12.97 -11.27 -3.49
N SER A 150 -11.93 -11.14 -2.67
CA SER A 150 -11.25 -12.31 -2.08
C SER A 150 -12.19 -13.12 -1.18
N GLY A 151 -13.22 -12.48 -0.62
CA GLY A 151 -14.15 -13.09 0.34
C GLY A 151 -13.52 -13.35 1.71
N ALA A 152 -12.31 -12.85 1.97
CA ALA A 152 -11.62 -13.00 3.25
C ALA A 152 -12.22 -12.13 4.37
N PHE A 153 -12.95 -11.06 4.00
CA PHE A 153 -13.58 -10.12 4.91
C PHE A 153 -15.03 -9.87 4.51
N THR A 154 -15.89 -9.77 5.51
CA THR A 154 -17.28 -9.31 5.39
C THR A 154 -17.32 -7.79 5.21
N ASP A 155 -18.47 -7.27 4.76
CA ASP A 155 -18.64 -5.82 4.61
C ASP A 155 -18.55 -5.12 5.97
N GLU A 156 -19.08 -5.72 7.03
CA GLU A 156 -19.01 -5.23 8.40
C GLU A 156 -17.57 -5.16 8.93
N GLU A 157 -16.77 -6.21 8.71
CA GLU A 157 -15.35 -6.23 9.11
C GLU A 157 -14.55 -5.14 8.38
N LEU A 158 -14.82 -4.91 7.09
CA LEU A 158 -14.14 -3.84 6.34
C LEU A 158 -14.46 -2.45 6.91
N ILE A 159 -15.71 -2.20 7.29
CA ILE A 159 -16.11 -0.93 7.93
C ILE A 159 -15.44 -0.78 9.30
N GLU A 160 -15.43 -1.83 10.12
CA GLU A 160 -14.77 -1.81 11.42
C GLU A 160 -13.27 -1.52 11.29
N LEU A 161 -12.58 -2.20 10.35
CA LEU A 161 -11.16 -2.00 10.09
C LEU A 161 -10.85 -0.56 9.67
N GLY A 162 -11.69 0.05 8.81
CA GLY A 162 -11.54 1.46 8.45
C GLY A 162 -11.60 2.39 9.65
N GLY A 163 -12.53 2.15 10.57
CA GLY A 163 -12.69 2.92 11.81
C GLY A 163 -11.58 2.73 12.85
N ARG A 164 -10.80 1.65 12.77
CA ARG A 164 -9.61 1.47 13.63
C ARG A 164 -8.47 2.42 13.27
N VAL A 165 -8.35 2.78 11.99
CA VAL A 165 -7.25 3.62 11.48
C VAL A 165 -7.61 5.10 11.54
N ASP A 166 -8.84 5.46 11.19
CA ASP A 166 -9.30 6.84 11.15
C ASP A 166 -10.48 7.04 12.13
N ALA A 167 -10.24 7.78 13.22
CA ALA A 167 -11.27 8.09 14.20
C ALA A 167 -12.41 8.97 13.63
N GLY A 168 -12.20 9.59 12.46
CA GLY A 168 -13.21 10.31 11.69
C GLY A 168 -13.98 9.45 10.68
N PHE A 169 -13.73 8.13 10.64
CA PHE A 169 -14.42 7.23 9.72
C PHE A 169 -15.93 7.23 9.98
N ASP A 170 -16.69 7.62 8.95
CA ASP A 170 -18.14 7.64 8.96
C ASP A 170 -18.67 6.81 7.79
N GLU A 171 -19.56 5.85 8.08
CA GLU A 171 -20.08 4.92 7.07
C GLU A 171 -20.89 5.65 5.98
N GLY A 172 -21.64 6.70 6.32
CA GLY A 172 -22.40 7.49 5.36
C GLY A 172 -21.50 8.26 4.40
N VAL A 173 -20.43 8.87 4.90
CA VAL A 173 -19.38 9.51 4.09
C VAL A 173 -18.65 8.46 3.26
N PHE A 174 -18.34 7.29 3.81
CA PHE A 174 -17.71 6.20 3.07
C PHE A 174 -18.57 5.73 1.89
N VAL A 175 -19.89 5.61 2.07
CA VAL A 175 -20.84 5.33 0.97
C VAL A 175 -20.76 6.40 -0.13
N HIS A 176 -20.63 7.68 0.23
CA HIS A 176 -20.43 8.76 -0.74
C HIS A 176 -19.10 8.61 -1.49
N CYS A 177 -18.01 8.29 -0.78
CA CYS A 177 -16.71 7.98 -1.37
C CYS A 177 -16.83 6.82 -2.37
N LEU A 178 -17.47 5.71 -2.00
CA LEU A 178 -17.69 4.55 -2.88
C LEU A 178 -18.41 4.92 -4.19
N ARG A 179 -19.45 5.77 -4.11
CA ARG A 179 -20.19 6.23 -5.31
C ARG A 179 -19.36 7.04 -6.28
N SER A 180 -18.27 7.63 -5.78
CA SER A 180 -17.40 8.47 -6.58
C SER A 180 -16.61 7.71 -7.66
N VAL A 181 -16.59 6.36 -7.58
CA VAL A 181 -16.09 5.45 -8.63
C VAL A 181 -16.72 5.69 -10.00
N ALA A 182 -17.95 6.22 -10.04
CA ALA A 182 -18.66 6.51 -11.28
C ALA A 182 -17.93 7.54 -12.16
N ARG A 183 -17.06 8.37 -11.55
CA ARG A 183 -16.29 9.42 -12.23
C ARG A 183 -15.07 8.91 -12.99
N PHE A 184 -14.61 7.68 -12.72
CA PHE A 184 -13.39 7.16 -13.33
C PHE A 184 -13.58 6.90 -14.82
N GLU A 185 -12.58 7.23 -15.61
CA GLU A 185 -12.54 7.00 -17.06
C GLU A 185 -11.51 5.91 -17.40
N PRO A 186 -11.58 5.27 -18.57
CA PRO A 186 -10.60 4.24 -18.96
C PRO A 186 -9.13 4.69 -18.85
N GLY A 187 -8.86 5.96 -19.14
CA GLY A 187 -7.52 6.54 -19.01
C GLY A 187 -6.97 6.53 -17.58
N ASP A 188 -7.85 6.55 -16.58
CA ASP A 188 -7.46 6.53 -15.17
C ASP A 188 -6.96 5.15 -14.72
N VAL A 189 -7.46 4.08 -15.36
CA VAL A 189 -7.12 2.70 -14.99
C VAL A 189 -6.08 2.05 -15.90
N ALA A 190 -5.85 2.60 -17.10
CA ALA A 190 -4.85 2.10 -18.03
C ALA A 190 -3.43 1.94 -17.43
N PRO A 191 -2.93 2.85 -16.55
CA PRO A 191 -1.63 2.67 -15.89
C PRO A 191 -1.54 1.44 -14.97
N TYR A 192 -2.68 0.88 -14.56
CA TYR A 192 -2.77 -0.33 -13.75
C TYR A 192 -3.04 -1.59 -14.58
N GLY A 193 -3.12 -1.46 -15.90
CA GLY A 193 -3.30 -2.57 -16.85
C GLY A 193 -4.74 -3.04 -17.00
N LEU A 194 -5.73 -2.25 -16.57
CA LEU A 194 -7.14 -2.59 -16.73
C LEU A 194 -7.69 -2.03 -18.05
N ASP A 195 -8.59 -2.81 -18.67
CA ASP A 195 -9.39 -2.36 -19.81
C ASP A 195 -10.74 -1.73 -19.39
N ASP A 196 -11.45 -1.16 -20.36
CA ASP A 196 -12.76 -0.50 -20.16
C ASP A 196 -13.79 -1.43 -19.52
N ARG A 197 -13.79 -2.71 -19.90
CA ARG A 197 -14.74 -3.70 -19.37
C ARG A 197 -14.42 -4.01 -17.92
N GLU A 198 -13.14 -4.15 -17.58
CA GLU A 198 -12.70 -4.37 -16.20
C GLU A 198 -13.04 -3.16 -15.31
N LEU A 199 -12.92 -1.94 -15.82
CA LEU A 199 -13.37 -0.73 -15.12
C LEU A 199 -14.88 -0.75 -14.88
N ASP A 200 -15.69 -1.07 -15.89
CA ASP A 200 -17.14 -1.15 -15.73
C ASP A 200 -17.57 -2.20 -14.69
N ASP A 201 -16.82 -3.30 -14.63
CA ASP A 201 -17.01 -4.35 -13.64
C ASP A 201 -16.64 -3.89 -12.22
N VAL A 202 -15.54 -3.13 -12.05
CA VAL A 202 -15.19 -2.47 -10.76
C VAL A 202 -16.28 -1.49 -10.35
N LYS A 203 -16.68 -0.58 -11.25
CA LYS A 203 -17.75 0.40 -10.99
C LYS A 203 -19.03 -0.29 -10.51
N ARG A 204 -19.45 -1.36 -11.18
CA ARG A 204 -20.67 -2.10 -10.82
C ARG A 204 -20.59 -2.72 -9.44
N ARG A 205 -19.47 -3.35 -9.09
CA ARG A 205 -19.28 -3.98 -7.76
C ARG A 205 -19.21 -2.95 -6.64
N THR A 206 -18.46 -1.87 -6.84
CA THR A 206 -18.36 -0.77 -5.87
C THR A 206 -19.71 -0.07 -5.66
N MET A 207 -20.45 0.22 -6.73
CA MET A 207 -21.79 0.81 -6.63
C MET A 207 -22.77 -0.12 -5.92
N LYS A 208 -22.71 -1.44 -6.20
CA LYS A 208 -23.53 -2.43 -5.50
C LYS A 208 -23.23 -2.45 -4.00
N TRP A 209 -21.96 -2.33 -3.62
CA TRP A 209 -21.57 -2.26 -2.21
C TRP A 209 -22.12 -1.00 -1.54
N ALA A 210 -21.97 0.16 -2.16
CA ALA A 210 -22.53 1.42 -1.67
C ALA A 210 -24.05 1.33 -1.43
N THR A 211 -24.81 0.73 -2.37
CA THR A 211 -26.26 0.49 -2.19
C THR A 211 -26.55 -0.48 -1.04
N THR A 212 -25.71 -1.50 -0.84
CA THR A 212 -25.90 -2.50 0.22
C THR A 212 -25.71 -1.86 1.59
N LEU A 213 -24.68 -1.02 1.76
CA LEU A 213 -24.42 -0.31 3.01
C LEU A 213 -25.52 0.72 3.33
N GLU A 214 -26.03 1.45 2.33
CA GLU A 214 -27.11 2.44 2.54
C GLU A 214 -28.46 1.81 2.90
N SER A 215 -28.66 0.52 2.59
CA SER A 215 -29.92 -0.19 2.84
C SER A 215 -29.98 -0.90 4.19
N LYS A 216 -28.94 -0.76 5.03
CA LYS A 216 -28.88 -1.30 6.39
C LYS A 216 -29.57 -0.36 7.38
#